data_AF-A0A9C9L155-F1
#
_entry.id   AF-A0A9C9L155-F1
#
_cell.length_a   1.000
_cell.length_b   1.000
_cell.length_c   1.000
_cell.angle_alpha   90.00
_cell.angle_beta   90.00
_cell.angle_gamma   90.00
#
_symmetry.space_group_name_H-M   'P 1'
#
loop_
_entity.id
_entity.type
_entity.pdbx_description
1 polymer ?
#
loop_
_entity_poly.entity_id
_entity_poly.type
_entity_poly.pdbx_seq_one_letter_code
_entity_poly.pdbx_strand_id
1 'polypeptide(L)'
;LVGGGNRVPYSTWLHWCACIIVGSGGEVRKEFYAELPVNIKVTGSYHDFGGFATGVAALPRIVTIHNINMTPVKSKATEKNKSIGVYDYDKDIKLTITLVAKTYRYLDQDEISSTRKKKKKKRRRR
;
A
#
# COMPACT_ATOMS: atom_id res chain seq x y z
N LEU A 1 9.01 46.18 -3.37
CA LEU A 1 8.61 44.98 -2.60
C LEU A 1 7.72 44.12 -3.49
N VAL A 2 8.34 43.30 -4.35
CA VAL A 2 7.60 42.40 -5.26
C VAL A 2 7.57 41.03 -4.58
N GLY A 3 6.42 40.69 -4.00
CA GLY A 3 6.19 39.39 -3.38
C GLY A 3 6.01 38.31 -4.44
N GLY A 4 7.08 37.60 -4.76
CA GLY A 4 7.07 36.41 -5.61
C GLY A 4 6.56 35.19 -4.86
N GLY A 5 5.24 34.99 -4.86
CA GLY A 5 4.61 33.75 -4.43
C GLY A 5 4.69 32.70 -5.54
N ASN A 6 5.71 31.85 -5.50
CA ASN A 6 5.78 30.63 -6.32
C ASN A 6 4.63 29.69 -5.93
N ARG A 7 3.49 29.82 -6.61
CA ARG A 7 2.43 28.81 -6.61
C ARG A 7 2.83 27.74 -7.63
N VAL A 8 3.38 26.64 -7.11
CA VAL A 8 3.56 25.42 -7.89
C VAL A 8 2.19 24.97 -8.42
N PRO A 9 2.03 24.78 -9.75
CA PRO A 9 0.73 24.43 -10.32
C PRO A 9 0.38 22.98 -9.97
N TYR A 10 -0.74 22.80 -9.28
CA TYR A 10 -1.33 21.51 -8.88
C TYR A 10 -1.82 20.63 -10.05
N SER A 11 -1.50 20.98 -11.31
CA SER A 11 -2.11 20.40 -12.51
C SER A 11 -1.32 19.26 -13.16
N THR A 12 -0.19 18.82 -12.59
CA THR A 12 0.61 17.69 -13.09
C THR A 12 0.62 16.48 -12.15
N TRP A 13 -0.11 16.53 -11.04
CA TRP A 13 -0.12 15.47 -10.02
C TRP A 13 -1.19 14.38 -10.24
N LEU A 14 -1.84 14.34 -11.41
CA LEU A 14 -2.92 13.39 -11.70
C LEU A 14 -2.63 12.36 -12.80
N HIS A 15 -1.39 12.21 -13.25
CA HIS A 15 -1.07 11.19 -14.27
C HIS A 15 -0.47 9.89 -13.72
N TRP A 16 -0.13 9.80 -12.43
CA TRP A 16 0.56 8.63 -11.86
C TRP A 16 0.16 8.29 -10.42
N CYS A 17 -1.14 8.32 -10.11
CA CYS A 17 -1.65 7.85 -8.82
C CYS A 17 -2.99 7.15 -8.96
N ALA A 18 -2.96 5.91 -9.44
CA ALA A 18 -4.02 4.94 -9.13
C ALA A 18 -3.54 3.95 -8.05
N CYS A 19 -2.77 4.44 -7.07
CA CYS A 19 -2.59 3.74 -5.81
C CYS A 19 -3.85 3.99 -4.97
N ILE A 20 -4.84 3.12 -5.12
CA ILE A 20 -6.07 3.21 -4.34
C ILE A 20 -5.77 2.56 -2.99
N ILE A 21 -5.68 3.39 -1.94
CA ILE A 21 -5.74 2.90 -0.56
C ILE A 21 -7.17 2.42 -0.33
N VAL A 22 -7.35 1.10 -0.27
CA VAL A 22 -8.67 0.45 -0.16
C VAL A 22 -9.20 0.51 1.28
N GLY A 23 -8.33 0.68 2.27
CA GLY A 23 -8.71 0.96 3.65
C GLY A 23 -7.59 0.73 4.66
N SER A 24 -7.57 1.52 5.72
CA SER A 24 -6.70 1.31 6.89
C SER A 24 -7.37 0.33 7.85
N GLY A 25 -6.76 -0.82 8.08
CA GLY A 25 -7.12 -1.64 9.23
C GLY A 25 -6.66 -0.90 10.48
N GLY A 26 -7.53 -0.74 11.48
CA GLY A 26 -7.17 -0.05 12.73
C GLY A 26 -5.89 -0.59 13.38
N GLU A 27 -5.28 0.22 14.25
CA GLU A 27 -4.03 -0.14 14.93
C GLU A 27 -4.16 -1.49 15.66
N VAL A 28 -3.32 -2.46 15.26
CA VAL A 28 -3.26 -3.78 15.88
C VAL A 28 -2.15 -3.77 16.92
N ARG A 29 -2.54 -3.65 18.19
CA ARG A 29 -1.61 -3.64 19.32
C ARG A 29 -1.07 -5.05 19.62
N LYS A 30 0.26 -5.19 19.62
CA LYS A 30 1.00 -6.37 20.10
C LYS A 30 1.56 -6.08 21.50
N GLU A 31 2.44 -6.95 22.00
CA GLU A 31 2.93 -6.86 23.38
C GLU A 31 3.99 -5.78 23.62
N PHE A 32 4.70 -5.37 22.57
CA PHE A 32 5.77 -4.37 22.64
C PHE A 32 5.68 -3.29 21.54
N TYR A 33 4.87 -3.52 20.52
CA TYR A 33 4.72 -2.64 19.37
C TYR A 33 3.28 -2.68 18.86
N ALA A 34 2.91 -1.69 18.07
CA ALA A 34 1.67 -1.64 17.33
C ALA A 34 1.96 -1.72 15.83
N GLU A 35 1.15 -2.49 15.12
CA GLU A 35 1.16 -2.60 13.66
C GLU A 35 0.00 -1.76 13.10
N LEU A 36 0.26 -0.98 12.06
CA LEU A 36 -0.78 -0.29 11.29
C LEU A 36 -0.85 -0.90 9.88
N PRO A 37 -1.81 -1.80 9.60
CA PRO A 37 -1.99 -2.39 8.28
C PRO A 37 -2.81 -1.49 7.35
N VAL A 38 -2.33 -1.31 6.13
CA VAL A 38 -2.99 -0.56 5.06
C VAL A 38 -3.17 -1.47 3.86
N ASN A 39 -4.42 -1.66 3.44
CA ASN A 39 -4.73 -2.42 2.23
C ASN A 39 -4.59 -1.50 1.02
N ILE A 40 -3.80 -1.93 0.05
CA ILE A 40 -3.49 -1.18 -1.16
C ILE A 40 -3.88 -2.02 -2.36
N LYS A 41 -4.57 -1.40 -3.30
CA LYS A 41 -4.86 -1.96 -4.62
C LYS A 41 -4.32 -1.02 -5.68
N VAL A 42 -3.46 -1.55 -6.54
CA VAL A 42 -2.85 -0.82 -7.64
C VAL A 42 -3.15 -1.55 -8.92
N THR A 43 -3.47 -0.80 -9.98
CA THR A 43 -3.63 -1.36 -11.33
C THR A 43 -2.66 -0.65 -12.27
N GLY A 44 -1.80 -1.40 -12.96
CA GLY A 44 -0.74 -0.86 -13.82
C GLY A 44 -0.04 -1.94 -14.63
N SER A 45 1.01 -1.57 -15.36
CA SER A 45 1.89 -2.54 -16.00
C SER A 45 2.79 -3.25 -14.97
N TYR A 46 3.50 -4.29 -15.39
CA TYR A 46 4.51 -4.93 -14.54
C TYR A 46 5.67 -3.96 -14.21
N HIS A 47 6.08 -3.13 -15.16
CA HIS A 47 7.19 -2.19 -14.95
C HIS A 47 6.80 -1.05 -14.00
N ASP A 48 5.57 -0.54 -14.11
CA ASP A 48 5.03 0.47 -13.19
C ASP A 48 5.02 -0.05 -11.74
N PHE A 49 4.73 -1.34 -11.54
CA PHE A 49 4.80 -1.95 -10.21
C PHE A 49 6.23 -1.98 -9.66
N GLY A 50 7.24 -2.22 -10.50
CA GLY A 50 8.65 -2.09 -10.11
C GLY A 50 8.98 -0.66 -9.64
N GLY A 51 8.49 0.35 -10.35
CA GLY A 51 8.59 1.75 -9.95
C GLY A 51 7.90 2.02 -8.60
N PHE A 52 6.69 1.50 -8.41
CA PHE A 52 5.96 1.59 -7.15
C PHE A 52 6.71 0.94 -5.98
N ALA A 53 7.20 -0.29 -6.14
CA ALA A 53 7.95 -1.00 -5.11
C ALA A 53 9.24 -0.25 -4.73
N THR A 54 9.92 0.33 -5.72
CA THR A 54 11.09 1.18 -5.51
C THR A 54 10.73 2.43 -4.72
N GLY A 55 9.63 3.10 -5.06
CA GLY A 55 9.14 4.26 -4.32
C GLY A 55 8.79 3.95 -2.87
N VAL A 56 8.17 2.80 -2.60
CA VAL A 56 7.89 2.33 -1.22
C VAL A 56 9.18 2.03 -0.46
N ALA A 57 10.16 1.39 -1.12
CA ALA A 57 11.46 1.07 -0.53
C ALA A 57 12.31 2.31 -0.24
N ALA A 58 12.13 3.40 -1.01
CA ALA A 58 12.83 4.66 -0.82
C ALA A 58 12.27 5.50 0.34
N LEU A 59 11.15 5.11 0.95
CA LEU A 59 10.60 5.84 2.10
C LEU A 59 11.57 5.76 3.30
N PRO A 60 11.80 6.87 4.03
CA PRO A 60 12.71 6.91 5.18
C PRO A 60 12.11 6.23 6.44
N ARG A 61 11.20 5.27 6.26
CA ARG A 61 10.53 4.53 7.34
C ARG A 61 10.44 3.07 6.98
N ILE A 62 10.37 2.22 8.00
CA ILE A 62 10.19 0.78 7.82
C ILE A 62 8.74 0.52 7.36
N VAL A 63 8.61 0.02 6.14
CA VAL A 63 7.35 -0.49 5.58
C VAL A 63 7.57 -1.94 5.17
N THR A 64 6.74 -2.84 5.66
CA THR A 64 6.74 -4.24 5.23
C THR A 64 5.53 -4.50 4.34
N ILE A 65 5.72 -5.31 3.30
CA ILE A 65 4.66 -5.70 2.39
C ILE A 65 4.28 -7.15 2.70
N HIS A 66 2.97 -7.39 2.83
CA HIS A 66 2.41 -8.70 3.09
C HIS A 66 1.29 -9.00 2.08
N ASN A 67 1.02 -10.30 1.89
CA ASN A 67 -0.13 -10.81 1.14
C ASN A 67 -0.25 -10.20 -0.27
N ILE A 68 0.82 -10.27 -1.05
CA ILE A 68 0.81 -9.80 -2.43
C ILE A 68 0.01 -10.80 -3.28
N ASN A 69 -1.00 -10.30 -3.96
CA ASN A 69 -1.78 -11.06 -4.93
C ASN A 69 -1.88 -10.24 -6.23
N MET A 70 -1.51 -10.85 -7.36
CA MET A 70 -1.45 -10.21 -8.66
C MET A 70 -2.35 -10.95 -9.65
N THR A 71 -3.22 -10.22 -10.31
CA THR A 71 -4.18 -10.77 -11.27
C THR A 71 -4.16 -9.98 -12.58
N PRO A 72 -4.14 -10.64 -13.75
CA PRO A 72 -4.24 -9.95 -15.02
C PRO A 72 -5.64 -9.35 -15.19
N VAL A 73 -5.69 -8.10 -15.63
CA VAL A 73 -6.94 -7.43 -15.99
C VAL A 73 -7.32 -7.90 -17.38
N LYS A 74 -8.36 -8.74 -17.46
CA LYS A 74 -8.91 -9.16 -18.75
C LYS A 74 -9.55 -7.97 -19.44
N SER A 75 -8.95 -7.51 -20.53
CA SER A 75 -9.52 -6.47 -21.37
C SER A 75 -9.78 -7.03 -22.77
N LYS A 76 -10.85 -6.56 -23.43
CA LYS A 76 -11.20 -6.97 -24.79
C LYS A 76 -10.10 -6.68 -25.82
N ALA A 77 -9.20 -5.73 -25.51
CA ALA A 77 -8.03 -5.41 -26.32
C ALA A 77 -6.97 -6.53 -26.29
N THR A 78 -6.76 -7.14 -25.12
CA THR A 78 -5.80 -8.23 -24.92
C THR A 78 -6.18 -9.50 -25.70
N GLU A 79 -7.48 -9.74 -25.92
CA GLU A 79 -7.97 -10.91 -26.67
C GLU A 79 -7.71 -10.80 -28.18
N LYS A 80 -7.70 -9.60 -28.76
CA LYS A 80 -7.44 -9.41 -30.21
C LYS A 80 -5.96 -9.60 -30.58
N ASN A 81 -5.04 -9.24 -29.69
CA ASN A 81 -3.60 -9.41 -29.92
C ASN A 81 -3.12 -10.85 -29.67
N LYS A 82 -3.99 -11.71 -29.08
CA LYS A 82 -3.66 -13.12 -28.82
C LYS A 82 -3.38 -13.94 -30.07
N SER A 83 -3.98 -13.59 -31.21
CA SER A 83 -3.83 -14.31 -32.48
C SER A 83 -2.51 -14.03 -33.20
N ILE A 84 -1.78 -12.97 -32.83
CA ILE A 84 -0.56 -12.54 -33.53
C ILE A 84 0.72 -12.99 -32.81
N GLY A 85 0.62 -13.44 -31.55
CA GLY A 85 1.77 -13.98 -30.79
C GLY A 85 2.84 -12.95 -30.42
N VAL A 86 2.60 -11.68 -30.72
CA VAL A 86 3.46 -10.56 -30.34
C VAL A 86 2.76 -9.78 -29.23
N TYR A 87 3.31 -9.81 -28.03
CA TYR A 87 2.83 -9.04 -26.90
C TYR A 87 3.89 -8.03 -26.48
N ASP A 88 3.51 -6.77 -26.35
CA ASP A 88 4.27 -5.78 -25.61
C ASP A 88 3.75 -5.83 -24.16
N TYR A 89 4.49 -6.53 -23.28
CA TYR A 89 4.09 -6.79 -21.89
C TYR A 89 3.76 -5.52 -21.10
N ASP A 90 4.35 -4.39 -21.47
CA ASP A 90 4.18 -3.13 -20.74
C ASP A 90 2.91 -2.38 -21.18
N LYS A 91 2.51 -2.50 -22.45
CA LYS A 91 1.36 -1.79 -23.01
C LYS A 91 0.09 -2.62 -23.04
N ASP A 92 0.20 -3.93 -23.26
CA ASP A 92 -0.94 -4.80 -23.55
C ASP A 92 -1.49 -5.49 -22.29
N ILE A 93 -0.66 -5.67 -21.27
CA ILE A 93 -1.00 -6.46 -20.08
C ILE A 93 -1.02 -5.55 -18.86
N LYS A 94 -2.24 -5.18 -18.45
CA LYS A 94 -2.47 -4.52 -17.17
C LYS A 94 -2.69 -5.56 -16.08
N LEU A 95 -2.06 -5.35 -14.94
CA LEU A 95 -2.15 -6.19 -13.76
C LEU A 95 -2.81 -5.40 -12.63
N THR A 96 -3.67 -6.07 -11.89
CA THR A 96 -4.17 -5.57 -10.61
C THR A 96 -3.44 -6.30 -9.49
N ILE A 97 -2.75 -5.53 -8.67
CA ILE A 97 -2.00 -6.01 -7.51
C ILE A 97 -2.74 -5.54 -6.25
N THR A 98 -3.00 -6.48 -5.36
CA THR A 98 -3.51 -6.23 -4.01
C THR A 98 -2.44 -6.64 -3.02
N LEU A 99 -2.17 -5.78 -2.04
CA LEU A 99 -1.16 -6.01 -1.02
C LEU A 99 -1.53 -5.31 0.28
N VAL A 100 -0.88 -5.72 1.37
CA VAL A 100 -1.04 -5.11 2.70
C VAL A 100 0.30 -4.53 3.12
N ALA A 101 0.38 -3.20 3.21
CA ALA A 101 1.54 -2.51 3.76
C ALA A 101 1.38 -2.36 5.27
N LYS A 102 2.38 -2.76 6.04
CA LYS A 102 2.39 -2.59 7.49
C LYS A 102 3.51 -1.66 7.92
N THR A 103 3.20 -0.86 8.93
CA THR A 103 4.18 -0.02 9.60
C THR A 103 4.13 -0.26 11.10
N TYR A 104 5.24 0.02 11.78
CA TYR A 104 5.45 -0.34 13.17
C TYR A 104 5.75 0.89 14.01
N ARG A 105 5.21 0.92 15.22
CA ARG A 105 5.55 1.90 16.26
C ARG A 105 5.64 1.21 17.62
N TYR A 106 6.55 1.67 18.46
CA TYR A 106 6.62 1.21 19.85
C TYR A 106 5.45 1.75 20.67
N LEU A 107 4.97 0.90 21.58
CA LEU A 107 3.97 1.28 22.60
C LEU A 107 4.71 1.78 23.85
N ASP A 108 4.17 2.80 24.50
CA ASP A 108 4.75 3.31 25.75
C ASP A 108 4.44 2.36 26.93
N GLN A 109 5.23 2.43 28.02
CA GLN A 109 5.11 1.51 29.17
C GLN A 109 3.70 1.51 29.78
N ASP A 110 3.04 2.67 29.81
CA ASP A 110 1.66 2.81 30.32
C ASP A 110 0.63 2.10 29.42
N GLU A 111 0.83 2.11 28.11
CA GLU A 111 -0.01 1.40 27.15
C GLU A 111 0.21 -0.12 27.20
N ILE A 112 1.46 -0.55 27.39
CA ILE A 112 1.80 -1.96 27.57
C ILE A 112 1.19 -2.49 28.88
N SER A 113 1.32 -1.74 29.97
CA SER A 113 0.83 -2.15 31.30
C SER A 113 -0.71 -2.20 31.34
N SER A 114 -1.39 -1.24 30.71
CA SER A 114 -2.85 -1.23 30.61
C SER A 114 -3.39 -2.39 29.77
N THR A 115 -2.70 -2.77 28.68
CA THR A 115 -3.04 -3.93 27.84
C THR A 115 -2.87 -5.25 28.60
N ARG A 116 -1.78 -5.41 29.37
CA ARG A 116 -1.55 -6.56 30.26
C ARG A 116 -2.60 -6.65 31.38
N LYS A 117 -2.96 -5.52 32.02
CA LYS A 117 -4.01 -5.44 33.04
C LYS A 117 -5.38 -5.86 32.47
N LYS A 118 -5.73 -5.43 31.26
CA LYS A 118 -6.97 -5.82 30.56
C LYS A 118 -7.02 -7.33 30.26
N LYS A 119 -5.92 -7.92 29.75
CA LYS A 119 -5.81 -9.39 29.53
C LYS A 119 -5.99 -10.18 30.84
N LYS A 120 -5.34 -9.77 31.95
CA LYS A 120 -5.43 -10.45 33.26
C LYS A 120 -6.85 -10.41 33.84
N LYS A 121 -7.56 -9.28 33.73
CA LYS A 121 -8.95 -9.14 34.21
C LYS A 121 -9.94 -10.01 33.42
N LYS A 122 -9.75 -10.16 32.10
CA LYS A 122 -10.56 -11.06 31.26
C LYS A 122 -10.34 -12.53 31.63
N ARG A 123 -9.09 -12.93 31.89
CA ARG A 123 -8.75 -14.31 32.30
C ARG A 123 -9.28 -14.66 33.69
N ARG A 124 -9.41 -13.68 34.59
CA ARG A 124 -9.98 -13.89 35.94
C ARG A 124 -11.52 -13.90 35.97
N ARG A 125 -12.17 -13.61 34.84
CA ARG A 125 -13.64 -13.59 34.68
C ARG A 125 -14.18 -14.79 33.89
N ARG A 126 -13.29 -15.63 33.35
CA ARG A 126 -13.59 -16.95 32.80
C ARG A 126 -13.17 -17.99 33.82
#